data_AF-A0A843RTS7-F1
#
_entry.id   AF-A0A843RTS7-F1
#
_cell.length_a   1.000
_cell.length_b   1.000
_cell.length_c   1.000
_cell.angle_alpha   90.00
_cell.angle_beta   90.00
_cell.angle_gamma   90.00
#
_symmetry.space_group_name_H-M   'P 1'
#
loop_
_entity.id
_entity.type
_entity.pdbx_description
1 polymer ?
#
loop_
_entity_poly.entity_id
_entity_poly.type
_entity_poly.pdbx_seq_one_letter_code
_entity_poly.pdbx_strand_id
1 'polypeptide(L)'
;MTSVQDKTRPIHVCVVSIALSTAFGSVSVSLERRSAQDQKASGTTYSSKRTADGKQWTTDNLDVNTMPSYCYEDAELNCRRYGRLYTWESARRGCQSLGDGWRLPTDDEWREIAKHYGGVSEDSDDRGKAAYKALLAGGSSGFNALLGGGRSDDGQYARLEAHGFYWTASESDPASGWFYNFGRGGQALHRQSGGEKQMAVSVRCVRE
;
A
#
# COMPACT_ATOMS: atom_id res chain seq x y z
N MET A 1 72.15 -0.11 -11.27
CA MET A 1 73.20 -0.11 -10.23
C MET A 1 72.71 0.86 -9.17
N THR A 2 72.32 0.52 -7.95
CA THR A 2 72.66 -0.50 -6.93
C THR A 2 71.74 -0.13 -5.75
N SER A 3 71.31 -0.93 -4.79
CA SER A 3 71.41 -2.34 -4.42
C SER A 3 70.39 -2.45 -3.29
N VAL A 4 69.59 -3.51 -3.27
CA VAL A 4 68.91 -3.96 -2.05
C VAL A 4 69.98 -4.36 -1.04
N GLN A 5 69.82 -3.99 0.23
CA GLN A 5 70.37 -4.77 1.34
C GLN A 5 69.39 -4.74 2.52
N ASP A 6 68.76 -5.90 2.70
CA ASP A 6 68.13 -6.37 3.92
C ASP A 6 69.21 -6.54 5.02
N LYS A 7 68.89 -6.12 6.24
CA LYS A 7 69.59 -6.50 7.46
C LYS A 7 68.56 -6.72 8.58
N THR A 8 68.15 -7.96 8.71
CA THR A 8 67.54 -8.54 9.90
C THR A 8 68.49 -8.45 11.10
N ARG A 9 67.94 -8.13 12.29
CA ARG A 9 68.55 -8.46 13.59
C ARG A 9 67.47 -8.91 14.59
N PRO A 10 67.78 -9.87 15.50
CA PRO A 10 66.78 -10.57 16.27
C PRO A 10 66.57 -10.01 17.69
N ILE A 11 65.31 -10.11 18.13
CA ILE A 11 64.77 -10.53 19.44
C ILE A 11 65.43 -9.96 20.70
N HIS A 12 64.62 -9.31 21.56
CA HIS A 12 64.54 -9.65 22.98
C HIS A 12 63.16 -9.24 23.55
N VAL A 13 62.37 -10.24 23.90
CA VAL A 13 61.07 -10.09 24.57
C VAL A 13 61.34 -9.95 26.07
N CYS A 14 61.08 -8.76 26.63
CA CYS A 14 60.96 -8.57 28.07
C CYS A 14 59.49 -8.61 28.45
N VAL A 15 59.06 -9.72 29.06
CA VAL A 15 57.75 -9.89 29.67
C VAL A 15 57.76 -9.11 30.98
N VAL A 16 57.06 -7.98 31.04
CA VAL A 16 56.76 -7.29 32.29
C VAL A 16 55.31 -7.59 32.63
N SER A 17 55.11 -8.49 33.58
CA SER A 17 53.80 -8.84 34.13
C SER A 17 53.28 -7.66 34.96
N ILE A 18 52.39 -6.85 34.38
CA ILE A 18 51.63 -5.86 35.12
C ILE A 18 50.30 -6.50 35.51
N ALA A 19 50.18 -6.88 36.78
CA ALA A 19 48.92 -7.25 37.38
C ALA A 19 48.06 -5.98 37.53
N LEU A 20 47.06 -5.81 36.66
CA LEU A 20 46.01 -4.81 36.85
C LEU A 20 44.78 -5.50 37.43
N SER A 21 44.53 -5.24 38.72
CA SER A 21 43.35 -5.68 39.45
C SER A 21 42.07 -5.18 38.75
N THR A 22 41.33 -6.09 38.12
CA THR A 22 40.00 -5.77 37.58
C THR A 22 39.00 -5.72 38.73
N ALA A 23 38.59 -4.51 39.12
CA ALA A 23 37.39 -4.33 39.91
C ALA A 23 36.18 -4.72 39.05
N PHE A 24 35.53 -5.83 39.40
CA PHE A 24 34.26 -6.22 38.80
C PHE A 24 33.14 -5.32 39.35
N GLY A 25 32.89 -4.20 38.66
CA GLY A 25 31.62 -3.50 38.79
C GLY A 25 30.57 -4.27 37.98
N SER A 26 29.64 -4.94 38.65
CA SER A 26 28.48 -5.54 37.98
C SER A 26 27.55 -4.42 37.49
N VAL A 27 27.72 -4.00 36.24
CA VAL A 27 26.65 -3.27 35.54
C VAL A 27 25.65 -4.32 35.11
N SER A 28 24.54 -4.43 35.85
CA SER A 28 23.38 -5.16 35.38
C SER A 28 22.82 -4.41 34.18
N VAL A 29 23.26 -4.79 32.99
CA VAL A 29 22.55 -4.49 31.75
C VAL A 29 21.25 -5.28 31.84
N SER A 30 20.16 -4.60 32.15
CA SER A 30 18.82 -5.13 31.93
C SER A 30 18.66 -5.32 30.43
N LEU A 31 18.96 -6.53 29.97
CA LEU A 31 18.61 -6.99 28.64
C LEU A 31 17.07 -7.04 28.62
N GLU A 32 16.43 -5.92 28.29
CA GLU A 32 15.02 -5.97 27.95
C GLU A 32 14.89 -6.95 26.80
N ARG A 33 14.25 -8.07 27.13
CA ARG A 33 13.92 -9.15 26.22
C ARG A 33 12.93 -8.55 25.23
N ARG A 34 13.44 -7.90 24.17
CA ARG A 34 12.63 -7.53 23.02
C ARG A 34 11.97 -8.83 22.56
N SER A 35 10.65 -8.85 22.74
CA SER A 35 9.79 -9.93 22.26
C SER A 35 10.19 -10.28 20.83
N ALA A 36 10.24 -11.58 20.52
CA ALA A 36 10.44 -12.11 19.18
C ALA A 36 9.21 -11.83 18.30
N GLN A 37 8.88 -10.55 18.10
CA GLN A 37 7.79 -10.05 17.26
C GLN A 37 8.23 -8.93 16.30
N ASP A 38 9.48 -8.47 16.37
CA ASP A 38 10.06 -7.50 15.41
C ASP A 38 10.78 -8.18 14.23
N GLN A 39 10.22 -9.26 13.71
CA GLN A 39 10.50 -9.71 12.35
C GLN A 39 9.18 -9.97 11.60
N LYS A 40 8.40 -8.91 11.42
CA LYS A 40 7.23 -8.90 10.54
C LYS A 40 7.63 -8.25 9.21
N ALA A 41 7.59 -9.06 8.16
CA ALA A 41 7.70 -8.78 6.72
C ALA A 41 8.06 -7.34 6.27
N SER A 42 9.23 -7.23 5.65
CA SER A 42 9.58 -6.33 4.53
C SER A 42 8.62 -5.14 4.22
N GLY A 43 8.76 -4.05 4.98
CA GLY A 43 9.02 -2.71 4.43
C GLY A 43 8.13 -2.13 3.33
N THR A 44 6.82 -2.36 3.30
CA THR A 44 5.92 -1.49 2.51
C THR A 44 5.40 -0.37 3.41
N THR A 45 5.88 0.85 3.22
CA THR A 45 5.33 2.03 3.87
C THR A 45 4.03 2.40 3.17
N TYR A 46 2.90 2.35 3.88
CA TYR A 46 1.60 2.81 3.40
C TYR A 46 1.06 3.91 4.33
N SER A 47 0.34 4.87 3.78
CA SER A 47 -0.36 5.88 4.56
C SER A 47 -1.80 5.43 4.85
N SER A 48 -2.32 5.74 6.04
CA SER A 48 -3.71 5.49 6.39
C SER A 48 -4.28 6.53 7.35
N LYS A 49 -5.61 6.65 7.36
CA LYS A 49 -6.34 7.55 8.25
C LYS A 49 -7.65 6.94 8.71
N ARG A 50 -8.18 7.41 9.85
CA ARG A 50 -9.58 7.15 10.20
C ARG A 50 -10.48 8.02 9.32
N THR A 51 -11.48 7.41 8.69
CA THR A 51 -12.44 8.07 7.80
C THR A 51 -13.79 8.27 8.49
N ALA A 52 -14.75 8.87 7.78
CA ALA A 52 -16.04 9.29 8.34
C ALA A 52 -16.93 8.12 8.79
N ASP A 53 -16.75 6.95 8.18
CA ASP A 53 -17.38 5.66 8.57
C ASP A 53 -16.77 5.08 9.87
N GLY A 54 -15.81 5.77 10.49
CA GLY A 54 -15.16 5.34 11.71
C GLY A 54 -14.11 4.25 11.51
N LYS A 55 -13.84 3.76 10.30
CA LYS A 55 -12.81 2.75 10.01
C LYS A 55 -11.49 3.39 9.60
N GLN A 56 -10.43 2.60 9.55
CA GLN A 56 -9.13 3.05 9.07
C GLN A 56 -8.88 2.60 7.63
N TRP A 57 -8.64 3.55 6.74
CA TRP A 57 -8.46 3.32 5.30
C TRP A 57 -7.10 3.77 4.84
N THR A 58 -6.54 3.11 3.81
CA THR A 58 -5.34 3.59 3.15
C THR A 58 -5.61 4.89 2.40
N THR A 59 -4.70 5.86 2.51
CA THR A 59 -4.79 7.16 1.83
C THR A 59 -3.99 7.24 0.54
N ASP A 60 -3.16 6.23 0.28
CA ASP A 60 -2.60 5.93 -1.03
C ASP A 60 -3.26 4.67 -1.61
N ASN A 61 -3.24 4.57 -2.94
CA ASN A 61 -3.56 3.33 -3.64
C ASN A 61 -2.51 2.27 -3.26
N LEU A 62 -2.94 1.02 -3.11
CA LEU A 62 -2.04 -0.07 -2.78
C LEU A 62 -0.90 -0.19 -3.82
N ASP A 63 0.33 -0.32 -3.35
CA ASP A 63 1.54 -0.52 -4.18
C ASP A 63 2.40 -1.66 -3.59
N VAL A 64 1.76 -2.80 -3.39
CA VAL A 64 2.43 -4.05 -3.02
C VAL A 64 2.51 -4.96 -4.24
N ASN A 65 3.70 -5.43 -4.59
CA ASN A 65 3.86 -6.38 -5.67
C ASN A 65 3.33 -7.77 -5.29
N THR A 66 2.08 -8.05 -5.66
CA THR A 66 1.45 -9.39 -5.58
C THR A 66 1.18 -9.93 -6.98
N MET A 67 1.27 -11.23 -7.20
CA MET A 67 0.99 -11.80 -8.54
C MET A 67 -0.50 -12.17 -8.70
N PRO A 68 -1.16 -11.82 -9.81
CA PRO A 68 -0.76 -10.79 -10.77
C PRO A 68 -1.10 -9.37 -10.27
N SER A 69 -0.19 -8.42 -10.45
CA SER A 69 -0.44 -6.98 -10.26
C SER A 69 0.45 -6.19 -11.21
N TYR A 70 -0.05 -5.04 -11.64
CA TYR A 70 0.50 -4.33 -12.79
C TYR A 70 0.74 -2.87 -12.45
N CYS A 71 1.82 -2.31 -12.97
CA CYS A 71 1.89 -0.86 -13.17
C CYS A 71 1.11 -0.52 -14.43
N TYR A 72 0.43 0.62 -14.47
CA TYR A 72 -0.18 1.08 -15.71
C TYR A 72 0.90 1.19 -16.81
N GLU A 73 0.66 0.62 -17.99
CA GLU A 73 1.65 0.49 -19.08
C GLU A 73 2.95 -0.23 -18.70
N ASP A 74 2.91 -1.08 -17.67
CA ASP A 74 4.07 -1.81 -17.13
C ASP A 74 5.24 -0.88 -16.72
N ALA A 75 4.94 0.40 -16.46
CA ALA A 75 5.93 1.41 -16.12
C ALA A 75 5.97 1.66 -14.59
N GLU A 76 7.10 1.36 -13.95
CA GLU A 76 7.29 1.55 -12.50
C GLU A 76 7.00 2.99 -12.01
N LEU A 77 7.22 3.99 -12.86
CA LEU A 77 6.85 5.38 -12.53
C LEU A 77 5.34 5.54 -12.32
N ASN A 78 4.52 4.80 -13.06
CA ASN A 78 3.06 4.83 -12.91
C ASN A 78 2.63 4.11 -11.62
N CYS A 79 3.31 3.05 -11.19
CA CYS A 79 3.09 2.47 -9.85
C CYS A 79 3.33 3.49 -8.74
N ARG A 80 4.47 4.20 -8.79
CA ARG A 80 4.79 5.23 -7.79
C ARG A 80 3.78 6.38 -7.76
N ARG A 81 3.19 6.70 -8.91
CA ARG A 81 2.24 7.82 -9.04
C ARG A 81 0.80 7.44 -8.74
N TYR A 82 0.37 6.24 -9.13
CA TYR A 82 -1.05 5.83 -9.11
C TYR A 82 -1.32 4.59 -8.27
N GLY A 83 -0.30 3.96 -7.71
CA GLY A 83 -0.37 2.61 -7.16
C GLY A 83 -0.41 1.54 -8.25
N ARG A 84 -0.47 0.28 -7.81
CA ARG A 84 -0.63 -0.88 -8.69
C ARG A 84 -2.09 -1.15 -9.02
N LEU A 85 -2.29 -1.82 -10.14
CA LEU A 85 -3.57 -2.38 -10.58
C LEU A 85 -3.61 -3.87 -10.23
N TYR A 86 -4.71 -4.31 -9.64
CA TYR A 86 -4.87 -5.67 -9.13
C TYR A 86 -6.10 -6.31 -9.71
N THR A 87 -5.98 -7.58 -10.12
CA THR A 87 -7.14 -8.46 -10.26
C THR A 87 -7.88 -8.58 -8.93
N TRP A 88 -9.13 -9.00 -8.96
CA TRP A 88 -9.93 -9.06 -7.73
C TRP A 88 -9.31 -9.97 -6.66
N GLU A 89 -8.75 -11.10 -7.09
CA GLU A 89 -8.09 -12.06 -6.21
C GLU A 89 -6.76 -11.51 -5.63
N SER A 90 -5.95 -10.86 -6.47
CA SER A 90 -4.68 -10.24 -6.03
C SER A 90 -4.90 -9.00 -5.16
N ALA A 91 -6.02 -8.30 -5.32
CA ALA A 91 -6.43 -7.19 -4.47
C ALA A 91 -6.65 -7.64 -3.02
N ARG A 92 -7.33 -8.79 -2.84
CA ARG A 92 -7.55 -9.40 -1.52
C ARG A 92 -6.22 -9.77 -0.86
N ARG A 93 -5.35 -10.48 -1.58
CA ARG A 93 -3.99 -10.81 -1.11
C ARG A 93 -3.18 -9.56 -0.78
N GLY A 94 -3.26 -8.56 -1.64
CA GLY A 94 -2.57 -7.29 -1.49
C GLY A 94 -2.91 -6.59 -0.19
N CYS A 95 -4.19 -6.44 0.14
CA CYS A 95 -4.58 -5.86 1.41
C CYS A 95 -4.17 -6.70 2.62
N GLN A 96 -4.31 -8.03 2.55
CA GLN A 96 -3.87 -8.93 3.64
C GLN A 96 -2.37 -8.84 3.92
N SER A 97 -1.56 -8.55 2.90
CA SER A 97 -0.11 -8.41 3.05
C SER A 97 0.31 -7.18 3.87
N LEU A 98 -0.58 -6.20 4.08
CA LEU A 98 -0.33 -5.05 4.95
C LEU A 98 -0.30 -5.42 6.45
N GLY A 99 -0.67 -6.66 6.79
CA GLY A 99 -0.69 -7.17 8.15
C GLY A 99 -2.08 -7.17 8.77
N ASP A 100 -2.13 -7.43 10.08
CA ASP A 100 -3.34 -7.89 10.76
C ASP A 100 -4.48 -6.86 10.67
N GLY A 101 -5.66 -7.36 10.29
CA GLY A 101 -6.89 -6.59 10.16
C GLY A 101 -7.09 -5.90 8.82
N TRP A 102 -6.03 -5.70 8.02
CA TRP A 102 -6.16 -5.10 6.70
C TRP A 102 -6.81 -6.06 5.71
N ARG A 103 -7.82 -5.55 5.00
CA ARG A 103 -8.58 -6.29 4.00
C ARG A 103 -9.08 -5.36 2.90
N LEU A 104 -9.52 -5.98 1.81
CA LEU A 104 -10.26 -5.28 0.77
C LEU A 104 -11.63 -4.85 1.36
N PRO A 105 -12.08 -3.60 1.16
CA PRO A 105 -13.33 -3.10 1.69
C PRO A 105 -14.53 -3.73 1.00
N THR A 106 -15.62 -3.95 1.70
CA THR A 106 -16.88 -4.37 1.09
C THR A 106 -17.51 -3.22 0.29
N ASP A 107 -18.48 -3.55 -0.54
CA ASP A 107 -19.28 -2.53 -1.22
C ASP A 107 -20.03 -1.62 -0.24
N ASP A 108 -20.58 -2.17 0.85
CA ASP A 108 -21.27 -1.36 1.87
C ASP A 108 -20.34 -0.34 2.55
N GLU A 109 -19.09 -0.72 2.81
CA GLU A 109 -18.09 0.18 3.42
C GLU A 109 -17.71 1.33 2.47
N TRP A 110 -17.51 1.04 1.18
CA TRP A 110 -17.32 2.07 0.18
C TRP A 110 -18.54 2.99 0.04
N ARG A 111 -19.74 2.40 0.05
CA ARG A 111 -20.99 3.14 -0.04
C ARG A 111 -21.19 4.07 1.14
N GLU A 112 -20.82 3.63 2.35
CA GLU A 112 -20.90 4.43 3.57
C GLU A 112 -19.96 5.64 3.51
N ILE A 113 -18.71 5.46 3.08
CA ILE A 113 -17.81 6.60 2.82
C ILE A 113 -18.44 7.57 1.82
N ALA A 114 -18.96 7.07 0.70
CA ALA A 114 -19.55 7.94 -0.32
C ALA A 114 -20.74 8.75 0.22
N LYS A 115 -21.63 8.12 1.01
CA LYS A 115 -22.80 8.76 1.62
C LYS A 115 -22.45 9.95 2.51
N HIS A 116 -21.36 9.87 3.28
CA HIS A 116 -20.88 11.00 4.08
C HIS A 116 -20.55 12.25 3.25
N TYR A 117 -20.30 12.09 1.95
CA TYR A 117 -20.00 13.18 1.02
C TYR A 117 -21.08 13.38 -0.05
N GLY A 118 -22.30 12.92 0.19
CA GLY A 118 -23.45 13.14 -0.68
C GLY A 118 -23.92 11.91 -1.46
N GLY A 119 -23.16 10.81 -1.46
CA GLY A 119 -23.53 9.54 -2.08
C GLY A 119 -22.99 9.34 -3.50
N VAL A 120 -23.14 8.11 -4.00
CA VAL A 120 -22.83 7.76 -5.39
C VAL A 120 -23.94 8.21 -6.33
N SER A 121 -23.71 8.17 -7.64
CA SER A 121 -24.63 8.70 -8.65
C SER A 121 -26.05 8.15 -8.60
N GLU A 122 -26.22 6.90 -8.18
CA GLU A 122 -27.53 6.24 -8.06
C GLU A 122 -28.29 6.66 -6.78
N ASP A 123 -27.56 7.05 -5.73
CA ASP A 123 -28.07 7.26 -4.38
C ASP A 123 -28.16 8.75 -4.00
N SER A 124 -27.96 9.67 -4.94
CA SER A 124 -27.78 11.10 -4.66
C SER A 124 -28.49 12.00 -5.67
N ASP A 125 -29.04 13.11 -5.15
CA ASP A 125 -29.74 14.11 -5.96
C ASP A 125 -28.81 14.80 -6.98
N ASP A 126 -27.53 14.99 -6.61
CA ASP A 126 -26.54 15.65 -7.46
C ASP A 126 -25.84 14.69 -8.44
N ARG A 127 -26.26 13.42 -8.48
CA ARG A 127 -25.69 12.34 -9.29
C ARG A 127 -24.20 12.09 -8.99
N GLY A 128 -23.82 12.15 -7.72
CA GLY A 128 -22.53 11.70 -7.21
C GLY A 128 -21.41 12.73 -7.34
N LYS A 129 -21.76 14.00 -7.55
CA LYS A 129 -20.79 15.07 -7.82
C LYS A 129 -20.08 15.55 -6.55
N ALA A 130 -20.82 15.69 -5.45
CA ALA A 130 -20.26 16.07 -4.15
C ALA A 130 -19.26 15.01 -3.68
N ALA A 131 -19.63 13.72 -3.77
CA ALA A 131 -18.77 12.62 -3.35
C ALA A 131 -17.51 12.54 -4.23
N TYR A 132 -17.66 12.67 -5.55
CA TYR A 132 -16.51 12.76 -6.46
C TYR A 132 -15.53 13.86 -6.04
N LYS A 133 -16.02 15.09 -5.86
CA LYS A 133 -15.17 16.24 -5.50
C LYS A 133 -14.50 16.06 -4.14
N ALA A 134 -15.20 15.51 -3.16
CA ALA A 134 -14.67 15.36 -1.81
C ALA A 134 -13.62 14.26 -1.70
N LEU A 135 -13.81 13.13 -2.39
CA LEU A 135 -12.98 11.92 -2.26
C LEU A 135 -11.78 11.90 -3.21
N LEU A 136 -11.82 12.63 -4.32
CA LEU A 136 -10.69 12.76 -5.25
C LEU A 136 -9.48 13.42 -4.58
N ALA A 137 -8.28 13.17 -5.11
CA ALA A 137 -7.06 13.88 -4.72
C ALA A 137 -7.23 15.41 -4.76
N GLY A 138 -6.87 16.07 -3.65
CA GLY A 138 -7.10 17.51 -3.42
C GLY A 138 -8.50 17.86 -2.92
N GLY A 139 -9.39 16.88 -2.76
CA GLY A 139 -10.70 17.03 -2.15
C GLY A 139 -10.66 17.20 -0.63
N SER A 140 -11.80 17.57 -0.03
CA SER A 140 -11.92 17.87 1.40
C SER A 140 -11.82 16.65 2.32
N SER A 141 -12.02 15.43 1.81
CA SER A 141 -12.01 14.21 2.63
C SER A 141 -10.61 13.76 3.05
N GLY A 142 -9.57 14.13 2.28
CA GLY A 142 -8.23 13.55 2.37
C GLY A 142 -8.17 12.04 2.06
N PHE A 143 -9.17 11.48 1.39
CA PHE A 143 -9.16 10.09 0.90
C PHE A 143 -8.20 9.92 -0.28
N ASN A 144 -8.02 11.00 -1.07
CA ASN A 144 -7.04 11.11 -2.15
C ASN A 144 -7.18 10.04 -3.24
N ALA A 145 -8.41 9.78 -3.71
CA ALA A 145 -8.61 8.90 -4.86
C ALA A 145 -7.90 9.45 -6.11
N LEU A 146 -7.17 8.58 -6.81
CA LEU A 146 -6.46 8.86 -8.04
C LEU A 146 -7.18 8.26 -9.26
N LEU A 147 -7.00 8.88 -10.42
CA LEU A 147 -7.55 8.43 -11.69
C LEU A 147 -6.52 7.53 -12.41
N GLY A 148 -6.24 6.37 -11.82
CA GLY A 148 -5.19 5.44 -12.27
C GLY A 148 -5.54 4.57 -13.48
N GLY A 149 -6.74 4.71 -14.05
CA GLY A 149 -7.23 3.85 -15.13
C GLY A 149 -7.43 2.40 -14.68
N GLY A 150 -7.37 1.49 -15.66
CA GLY A 150 -7.49 0.05 -15.44
C GLY A 150 -6.84 -0.75 -16.56
N ARG A 151 -6.80 -2.07 -16.37
CA ARG A 151 -6.30 -3.05 -17.33
C ARG A 151 -7.37 -4.11 -17.56
N SER A 152 -7.74 -4.39 -18.80
CA SER A 152 -8.63 -5.51 -19.13
C SER A 152 -7.93 -6.86 -18.96
N ASP A 153 -8.71 -7.93 -19.03
CA ASP A 153 -8.25 -9.31 -18.92
C ASP A 153 -7.29 -9.70 -20.08
N ASP A 154 -7.55 -9.19 -21.30
CA ASP A 154 -6.68 -9.29 -22.47
C ASP A 154 -5.38 -8.46 -22.37
N GLY A 155 -5.27 -7.65 -21.32
CA GLY A 155 -4.09 -6.88 -20.98
C GLY A 155 -3.98 -5.49 -21.59
N GLN A 156 -5.04 -4.96 -22.20
CA GLN A 156 -5.05 -3.57 -22.64
C GLN A 156 -5.21 -2.62 -21.46
N TYR A 157 -4.37 -1.59 -21.43
CA TYR A 157 -4.47 -0.49 -20.47
C TYR A 157 -5.37 0.61 -21.04
N ALA A 158 -6.24 1.17 -20.22
CA ALA A 158 -7.10 2.26 -20.65
C ALA A 158 -7.47 3.22 -19.51
N ARG A 159 -7.94 4.40 -19.92
CA ARG A 159 -8.60 5.40 -19.06
C ARG A 159 -7.71 6.05 -18.00
N LEU A 160 -6.38 6.00 -18.13
CA LEU A 160 -5.49 6.78 -17.28
C LEU A 160 -5.89 8.25 -17.27
N GLU A 161 -5.89 8.85 -16.08
CA GLU A 161 -6.33 10.22 -15.78
C GLU A 161 -7.79 10.56 -16.12
N ALA A 162 -8.50 9.69 -16.86
CA ALA A 162 -9.93 9.85 -17.17
C ALA A 162 -10.82 9.17 -16.14
N HIS A 163 -10.41 8.01 -15.62
CA HIS A 163 -11.16 7.23 -14.64
C HIS A 163 -10.27 6.70 -13.52
N GLY A 164 -10.83 6.61 -12.32
CA GLY A 164 -10.25 5.88 -11.20
C GLY A 164 -11.19 4.74 -10.80
N PHE A 165 -10.76 3.51 -11.04
CA PHE A 165 -11.54 2.32 -10.72
C PHE A 165 -11.02 1.65 -9.44
N TYR A 166 -11.93 1.26 -8.56
CA TYR A 166 -11.59 0.73 -7.24
C TYR A 166 -12.38 -0.53 -6.92
N TRP A 167 -11.66 -1.61 -6.62
CA TRP A 167 -12.29 -2.85 -6.19
C TRP A 167 -12.96 -2.75 -4.82
N THR A 168 -14.04 -3.52 -4.69
CA THR A 168 -14.59 -3.96 -3.41
C THR A 168 -14.39 -5.46 -3.25
N ALA A 169 -14.53 -5.99 -2.04
CA ALA A 169 -14.56 -7.41 -1.71
C ALA A 169 -15.93 -8.06 -1.96
N SER A 170 -16.92 -7.30 -2.42
CA SER A 170 -18.27 -7.81 -2.67
C SER A 170 -18.40 -8.34 -4.10
N GLU A 171 -18.86 -9.58 -4.21
CA GLU A 171 -19.20 -10.20 -5.50
C GLU A 171 -20.53 -9.63 -6.02
N SER A 172 -20.64 -9.41 -7.33
CA SER A 172 -21.94 -9.17 -7.98
C SER A 172 -22.51 -10.46 -8.57
N ASP A 173 -21.63 -11.38 -8.96
CA ASP A 173 -21.92 -12.75 -9.42
C ASP A 173 -20.65 -13.63 -9.30
N PRO A 174 -20.67 -14.92 -9.66
CA PRO A 174 -19.50 -15.79 -9.53
C PRO A 174 -18.26 -15.34 -10.33
N ALA A 175 -18.43 -14.64 -11.46
CA ALA A 175 -17.35 -14.18 -12.32
C ALA A 175 -16.97 -12.70 -12.08
N SER A 176 -17.82 -11.93 -11.40
CA SER A 176 -17.70 -10.48 -11.32
C SER A 176 -17.87 -9.90 -9.91
N GLY A 177 -17.35 -8.70 -9.70
CA GLY A 177 -17.42 -7.96 -8.44
C GLY A 177 -18.00 -6.56 -8.59
N TRP A 178 -18.38 -5.98 -7.46
CA TRP A 178 -18.70 -4.56 -7.34
C TRP A 178 -17.41 -3.72 -7.33
N PHE A 179 -17.46 -2.58 -8.00
CA PHE A 179 -16.36 -1.62 -8.06
C PHE A 179 -16.88 -0.18 -8.14
N TYR A 180 -16.03 0.77 -7.77
CA TYR A 180 -16.33 2.20 -7.79
C TYR A 180 -15.55 2.88 -8.91
N ASN A 181 -16.17 3.86 -9.56
CA ASN A 181 -15.62 4.57 -10.70
C ASN A 181 -15.73 6.09 -10.51
N PHE A 182 -14.58 6.73 -10.35
CA PHE A 182 -14.43 8.18 -10.39
C PHE A 182 -14.32 8.63 -11.85
N GLY A 183 -15.40 9.09 -12.46
CA GLY A 183 -15.40 9.51 -13.88
C GLY A 183 -15.13 11.00 -14.05
N ARG A 184 -13.99 11.37 -14.65
CA ARG A 184 -13.62 12.79 -14.86
C ARG A 184 -14.62 13.54 -15.76
N GLY A 185 -15.08 12.92 -16.84
CA GLY A 185 -15.97 13.57 -17.81
C GLY A 185 -17.31 14.00 -17.21
N GLY A 186 -17.89 13.19 -16.32
CA GLY A 186 -19.12 13.51 -15.59
C GLY A 186 -18.88 14.20 -14.24
N GLN A 187 -17.63 14.21 -13.76
CA GLN A 187 -17.23 14.62 -12.40
C GLN A 187 -18.10 13.93 -11.33
N ALA A 188 -18.32 12.63 -11.49
CA ALA A 188 -19.25 11.86 -10.68
C ALA A 188 -18.61 10.57 -10.19
N LEU A 189 -19.02 10.16 -8.98
CA LEU A 189 -18.68 8.87 -8.40
C LEU A 189 -19.81 7.88 -8.71
N HIS A 190 -19.46 6.80 -9.39
CA HIS A 190 -20.39 5.73 -9.73
C HIS A 190 -20.07 4.46 -8.96
N ARG A 191 -21.11 3.73 -8.58
CA ARG A 191 -21.04 2.34 -8.13
C ARG A 191 -21.45 1.46 -9.31
N GLN A 192 -20.66 0.43 -9.60
CA GLN A 192 -20.86 -0.44 -10.77
C GLN A 192 -20.75 -1.91 -10.37
N SER A 193 -21.59 -2.76 -10.97
CA SER A 193 -21.50 -4.23 -10.91
C SER A 193 -20.91 -4.77 -12.22
N GLY A 194 -20.66 -6.07 -12.26
CA GLY A 194 -20.21 -6.75 -13.48
C GLY A 194 -18.75 -6.48 -13.82
N GLY A 195 -17.95 -6.00 -12.86
CA GLY A 195 -16.51 -5.91 -13.05
C GLY A 195 -15.91 -7.30 -13.07
N GLU A 196 -15.42 -7.75 -14.22
CA GLU A 196 -14.84 -9.09 -14.39
C GLU A 196 -13.64 -9.27 -13.45
N LYS A 197 -13.60 -10.36 -12.68
CA LYS A 197 -12.55 -10.55 -11.65
C LYS A 197 -11.13 -10.60 -12.22
N GLN A 198 -10.98 -10.79 -13.53
CA GLN A 198 -9.70 -10.82 -14.25
C GLN A 198 -9.21 -9.43 -14.69
N MET A 199 -10.07 -8.41 -14.73
CA MET A 199 -9.61 -7.04 -14.97
C MET A 199 -8.82 -6.54 -13.74
N ALA A 200 -7.85 -5.66 -13.97
CA ALA A 200 -7.03 -5.09 -12.90
C ALA A 200 -7.31 -3.59 -12.69
N VAL A 201 -7.63 -3.23 -11.45
CA VAL A 201 -7.92 -1.83 -11.05
C VAL A 201 -7.28 -1.48 -9.71
N SER A 202 -7.37 -0.20 -9.32
CA SER A 202 -6.77 0.29 -8.08
C SER A 202 -7.43 -0.32 -6.84
N VAL A 203 -6.68 -0.32 -5.73
CA VAL A 203 -7.12 -0.90 -4.46
C VAL A 203 -6.90 0.08 -3.33
N ARG A 204 -7.92 0.17 -2.46
CA ARG A 204 -7.83 0.72 -1.11
C ARG A 204 -8.05 -0.41 -0.13
N CYS A 205 -7.36 -0.36 1.00
CA CYS A 205 -7.52 -1.34 2.06
C CYS A 205 -8.15 -0.68 3.27
N VAL A 206 -8.92 -1.46 4.03
CA VAL A 206 -9.62 -1.03 5.24
C VAL A 206 -9.32 -1.99 6.40
N ARG A 207 -9.38 -1.46 7.62
CA ARG A 207 -9.47 -2.20 8.88
C ARG A 207 -10.31 -1.42 9.89
N GLU A 208 -10.66 -2.05 11.01
CA GLU A 208 -11.38 -1.41 12.12
C GLU A 208 -10.55 -0.31 12.84
#